data_AF-F3PBK9-F1
#
_entry.id   AF-F3PBK9-F1
#
_cell.length_a   1.000
_cell.length_b   1.000
_cell.length_c   1.000
_cell.angle_alpha   90.00
_cell.angle_beta   90.00
_cell.angle_gamma   90.00
#
_symmetry.space_group_name_H-M   'P 1'
#
loop_
_entity.id
_entity.type
_entity.pdbx_description
1 polymer ?
#
loop_
_entity_poly.entity_id
_entity_poly.type
_entity_poly.pdbx_seq_one_letter_code
_entity_poly.pdbx_strand_id
1 'polypeptide(L)' 'MSQVTAYTPLIARALEVSVPTVEDLDPTVQLIVDGTLLECWSWADHPELYSGKHRTTGVNVQVACTLSGTLAWVSDPHDG' A
#
# COMPACT_ATOMS: atom_id res chain seq x y z
N MET A 1 5.28 -21.64 13.03
CA MET A 1 4.68 -20.34 12.63
C MET A 1 5.67 -19.26 13.01
N SER A 2 6.06 -18.39 12.07
CA SER A 2 7.02 -17.32 12.39
C SER A 2 6.32 -16.24 13.22
N GLN A 3 7.10 -15.45 13.98
CA GLN A 3 6.54 -14.32 14.75
C GLN A 3 5.79 -13.34 13.83
N VAL A 4 6.26 -13.17 12.59
CA VAL A 4 5.59 -12.36 11.57
C VAL A 4 4.16 -12.84 11.32
N THR A 5 3.93 -14.13 11.10
CA THR A 5 2.59 -14.66 10.83
C THR A 5 1.63 -14.53 12.01
N ALA A 6 2.15 -14.46 13.24
CA ALA A 6 1.33 -14.30 14.44
C ALA A 6 0.88 -12.85 14.66
N TYR A 7 1.75 -11.87 14.39
CA TYR A 7 1.48 -10.46 14.67
C TYR A 7 0.81 -9.70 13.52
N THR A 8 1.04 -10.08 12.26
CA THR A 8 0.43 -9.43 11.09
C THR A 8 -1.10 -9.24 11.22
N PRO A 9 -1.91 -10.27 11.56
CA PRO A 9 -3.36 -10.08 11.69
C PRO A 9 -3.76 -9.17 12.87
N LEU A 10 -2.96 -9.12 13.94
CA LEU A 10 -3.22 -8.24 15.08
C LEU A 10 -2.96 -6.77 14.73
N ILE A 11 -1.88 -6.51 13.99
CA ILE A 11 -1.56 -5.16 13.50
C ILE A 11 -2.64 -4.72 12.51
N ALA A 12 -3.03 -5.58 11.56
CA ALA A 12 -4.08 -5.28 10.60
C ALA A 12 -5.39 -4.89 11.30
N ARG A 13 -5.82 -5.67 12.30
CA ARG A 13 -7.02 -5.36 13.08
C ARG A 13 -6.91 -4.06 13.88
N ALA A 14 -5.74 -3.77 14.45
CA ALA A 14 -5.53 -2.53 15.18
C ALA A 14 -5.59 -1.29 14.27
N LEU A 15 -5.21 -1.43 13.01
CA LEU A 15 -5.19 -0.35 12.02
C LEU A 15 -6.47 -0.25 11.18
N GLU A 16 -7.37 -1.24 11.24
CA GLU A 16 -8.58 -1.32 10.41
C GLU A 16 -9.42 -0.02 10.45
N VAL A 17 -9.55 0.61 11.62
CA VAL A 17 -10.30 1.88 11.80
C VAL A 17 -9.57 3.12 11.26
N SER A 18 -8.31 2.99 10.86
CA SER A 18 -7.45 4.07 10.37
C SER A 18 -7.14 3.95 8.87
N VAL A 19 -7.61 2.88 8.21
CA VAL A 19 -7.44 2.70 6.76
C VAL A 19 -8.64 3.35 6.05
N PRO A 20 -8.44 4.44 5.29
CA PRO A 20 -9.53 5.05 4.53
C PRO A 20 -10.01 4.12 3.43
N THR A 21 -11.32 3.99 3.24
CA THR A 21 -11.89 3.28 2.08
C THR A 21 -12.19 4.24 0.94
N VAL A 22 -12.50 3.70 -0.24
CA VAL A 22 -12.82 4.56 -1.40
C VAL A 22 -14.12 5.34 -1.18
N GLU A 23 -15.04 4.78 -0.38
CA GLU A 23 -16.30 5.42 0.00
C GLU A 23 -16.12 6.62 0.93
N ASP A 24 -14.98 6.73 1.61
CA ASP A 24 -14.64 7.87 2.48
C ASP A 24 -14.15 9.10 1.69
N LEU A 25 -13.96 8.97 0.37
CA LEU A 25 -13.47 10.05 -0.48
C LEU A 25 -14.55 11.12 -0.70
N ASP A 26 -14.20 12.37 -0.38
CA ASP A 26 -15.01 13.53 -0.73
C ASP A 26 -14.90 13.83 -2.24
N PRO A 27 -15.97 13.67 -3.04
CA PRO A 27 -15.92 13.87 -4.49
C PRO A 27 -15.74 15.34 -4.90
N THR A 28 -15.85 16.27 -3.95
CA THR A 28 -15.65 17.71 -4.18
C THR A 28 -14.19 18.13 -4.00
N VAL A 29 -13.37 17.27 -3.39
CA VAL A 29 -11.94 17.52 -3.16
C VAL A 29 -11.13 17.08 -4.38
N GLN A 30 -10.19 17.94 -4.79
CA GLN A 30 -9.19 17.57 -5.79
C GLN A 30 -8.09 16.72 -5.14
N LEU A 31 -7.86 15.55 -5.72
CA LEU A 31 -6.85 14.61 -5.27
C LEU A 31 -5.77 14.43 -6.34
N ILE A 32 -4.54 14.20 -5.89
CA ILE A 32 -3.45 13.71 -6.73
C ILE A 32 -3.39 12.20 -6.54
N VAL A 33 -3.30 11.47 -7.64
CA VAL A 33 -3.12 10.02 -7.64
C VAL A 33 -1.75 9.70 -8.24
N ASP A 34 -0.96 8.92 -7.52
CA ASP A 34 0.35 8.46 -7.99
C ASP A 34 0.59 6.98 -7.67
N GLY A 35 1.43 6.33 -8.49
CA GLY A 35 1.87 4.96 -8.27
C GLY A 35 3.10 4.93 -7.39
N THR A 36 3.01 4.26 -6.24
CA THR A 36 4.10 4.14 -5.26
C THR A 36 4.51 2.68 -5.09
N LEU A 37 5.82 2.41 -5.13
CA LEU A 37 6.38 1.09 -4.81
C LEU A 37 6.61 0.99 -3.30
N LEU A 38 5.99 0.01 -2.65
CA LEU A 38 6.26 -0.36 -1.27
C LEU A 38 7.31 -1.47 -1.27
N GLU A 39 8.55 -1.10 -0.94
CA GLU A 39 9.67 -2.03 -0.88
C GLU A 39 9.51 -3.07 0.21
N CYS A 40 10.09 -4.24 -0.02
CA CYS A 40 9.94 -5.35 0.89
C CYS A 40 11.06 -6.39 0.69
N TRP A 41 11.28 -7.22 1.71
CA TRP A 41 12.55 -7.95 1.86
C TRP A 41 12.44 -9.48 1.69
N SER A 42 11.25 -10.08 1.74
CA SER A 42 11.08 -11.55 1.80
C SER A 42 10.51 -12.13 0.50
N TRP A 43 11.33 -12.18 -0.55
CA TRP A 43 10.87 -12.52 -1.91
C TRP A 43 11.78 -13.47 -2.67
N ALA A 44 12.66 -14.18 -1.97
CA ALA A 44 13.57 -15.13 -2.62
C ALA A 44 12.82 -16.12 -3.55
N ASP A 45 11.55 -16.40 -3.24
CA ASP A 45 10.68 -17.30 -4.01
C ASP A 45 9.55 -16.58 -4.79
N HIS A 46 9.57 -15.24 -4.88
CA HIS A 46 8.51 -14.41 -5.50
C HIS A 46 9.08 -13.45 -6.57
N PRO A 47 9.55 -13.95 -7.73
CA PRO A 47 10.16 -13.14 -8.78
C PRO A 47 9.21 -12.12 -9.43
N GLU A 48 7.90 -12.34 -9.36
CA GLU A 48 6.85 -11.45 -9.87
C GLU A 48 6.82 -10.08 -9.21
N LEU A 49 7.45 -9.94 -8.04
CA LEU A 49 7.50 -8.69 -7.28
C LEU A 49 8.73 -7.83 -7.60
N TYR A 50 9.60 -8.28 -8.49
CA TYR A 50 10.76 -7.50 -8.90
C TYR A 50 10.36 -6.38 -9.84
N SER A 51 10.43 -5.14 -9.37
CA SER A 51 10.14 -3.98 -10.21
C SER A 51 11.35 -3.59 -11.05
N GLY A 52 11.26 -3.78 -12.37
CA GLY A 52 12.35 -3.44 -13.29
C GLY A 52 12.69 -1.94 -13.30
N LYS A 53 11.70 -1.07 -13.08
CA LYS A 53 11.87 0.40 -13.02
C LYS A 53 12.70 0.81 -11.81
N HIS A 54 12.39 0.26 -10.64
CA HIS A 54 13.01 0.65 -9.37
C HIS A 54 14.21 -0.22 -9.01
N ARG A 55 14.44 -1.34 -9.72
CA ARG A 55 15.52 -2.32 -9.47
C ARG A 55 15.51 -2.86 -8.03
N THR A 56 14.32 -3.00 -7.47
CA THR A 56 14.09 -3.52 -6.13
C THR A 56 12.77 -4.31 -6.11
N THR A 57 12.57 -5.13 -5.10
CA THR A 57 11.36 -5.92 -4.90
C THR A 57 10.33 -5.13 -4.11
N GLY A 58 9.09 -5.15 -4.58
CA GLY A 58 8.03 -4.31 -4.05
C GLY A 58 6.66 -4.75 -4.53
N VAL A 59 5.63 -4.28 -3.83
CA VAL A 59 4.27 -4.21 -4.39
C VAL A 59 3.99 -2.78 -4.78
N ASN A 60 3.34 -2.58 -5.92
CA ASN A 60 2.87 -1.28 -6.32
C ASN A 60 1.49 -1.03 -5.72
N VAL A 61 1.27 0.20 -5.26
CA VAL A 61 -0.03 0.71 -4.83
C VAL A 61 -0.31 2.03 -5.53
N GLN A 62 -1.59 2.33 -5.74
CA GLN A 62 -2.02 3.69 -6.03
C GLN A 62 -2.29 4.42 -4.72
N VAL A 63 -1.77 5.63 -4.61
CA VAL A 63 -2.00 6.51 -3.45
C VAL A 63 -2.76 7.74 -3.94
N ALA A 64 -3.88 8.03 -3.29
CA ALA A 64 -4.59 9.29 -3.46
C ALA A 64 -4.33 10.19 -2.25
N CYS A 65 -3.95 11.44 -2.50
CA CYS A 65 -3.75 12.43 -1.44
C CYS A 65 -4.33 13.80 -1.81
N THR A 66 -4.66 14.59 -0.79
CA THR A 66 -5.04 16.00 -0.97
C THR A 66 -3.86 16.82 -1.48
N LEU A 67 -4.13 18.00 -2.02
CA LEU A 67 -3.08 18.93 -2.46
C LEU A 67 -2.14 19.39 -1.33
N SER A 68 -2.57 19.27 -0.05
CA SER A 68 -1.73 19.53 1.12
C SER A 68 -0.92 18.31 1.57
N GLY A 69 -1.03 17.17 0.89
CA GLY A 69 -0.32 15.93 1.20
C GLY A 69 -1.00 15.05 2.24
N THR A 70 -2.27 15.28 2.57
CA THR A 70 -3.02 14.39 3.46
C THR A 70 -3.42 13.13 2.70
N LEU A 71 -3.09 11.95 3.23
CA LEU A 71 -3.47 10.67 2.65
C LEU A 71 -5.00 10.54 2.65
N ALA A 72 -5.57 10.28 1.47
CA ALA A 72 -7.00 10.12 1.29
C ALA A 72 -7.38 8.66 1.05
N TRP A 73 -6.55 7.89 0.34
CA TRP A 73 -6.79 6.47 0.06
C TRP A 73 -5.54 5.74 -0.45
N VAL A 74 -5.49 4.42 -0.29
CA VAL A 74 -4.47 3.52 -0.85
C VAL A 74 -5.17 2.31 -1.47
N SER A 75 -4.78 1.93 -2.69
CA SER A 75 -5.31 0.73 -3.33
C SER A 75 -4.82 -0.56 -2.67
N ASP A 76 -5.49 -1.67 -2.98
CA ASP A 76 -4.90 -2.98 -2.78
C ASP A 76 -3.56 -3.08 -3.52
N PRO A 77 -2.58 -3.82 -2.96
CA PRO A 77 -1.29 -4.03 -3.61
C PRO A 77 -1.44 -4.86 -4.87
N HIS A 78 -0.66 -4.52 -5.89
CA HIS A 78 -0.48 -5.34 -7.08
C HIS A 78 1.01 -5.54 -7.38
N ASP A 79 1.30 -6.52 -8.23
CA ASP A 79 2.68 -6.92 -8.51
C ASP A 79 3.50 -5.78 -9.16
N GLY A 80 4.82 -5.89 -8.94
CA GLY A 80 5.88 -4.87 -9.09
C GLY A 80 6.25 -4.46 -10.52
#